data_AF-A0A1Q7UHZ1-F1
#
_entry.id   AF-A0A1Q7UHZ1-F1
#
_cell.length_a   1.000
_cell.length_b   1.000
_cell.length_c   1.000
_cell.angle_alpha   90.00
_cell.angle_beta   90.00
_cell.angle_gamma   90.00
#
_symmetry.space_group_name_H-M   'P 1'
#
loop_
_entity.id
_entity.type
_entity.pdbx_description
1 polymer ?
#
loop_
_entity_poly.entity_id
_entity_poly.type
_entity_poly.pdbx_seq_one_letter_code
_entity_poly.pdbx_strand_id
1 'polypeptide(L)'
;MSGIAGFLAPWSERPDPSVLERMTRSLQHLGGDAWGYYVDDRFGLGVARRLRRAGEQSDRPVTNEDGSVHVVLDGVIYNFPSIRDELISRGHQFVTTGDTEVVAHAWQEFGDQCLPLFSGVFALAIWDQQRQQLFLARDPLGEKRLYYAVAKGWLIFGSELRAVLAHPAVTHELELTVSRSLEFDLVPEPHSIICGISKLPRGHWLTASNGRVTVQSYGDIPSGAQGSTSA
;
A
#
# COMPACT_ATOMS: atom_id res chain seq x y z
N MET A 1 7.62 3.52 -12.78
CA MET A 1 7.54 2.65 -11.59
C MET A 1 7.63 3.55 -10.38
N SER A 2 6.93 3.21 -9.30
CA SER A 2 7.01 3.94 -8.04
C SER A 2 7.51 2.99 -6.96
N GLY A 3 8.09 3.52 -5.90
CA GLY A 3 8.32 2.80 -4.66
C GLY A 3 7.39 3.37 -3.60
N ILE A 4 6.75 2.50 -2.83
CA ILE A 4 5.95 2.87 -1.65
C ILE A 4 6.65 2.36 -0.39
N ALA A 5 6.56 3.13 0.68
CA ALA A 5 7.10 2.77 1.99
C ALA A 5 6.24 3.37 3.09
N GLY A 6 6.24 2.76 4.26
CA GLY A 6 5.53 3.34 5.40
C GLY A 6 5.52 2.44 6.62
N PHE A 7 4.87 2.95 7.67
CA PHE A 7 4.70 2.21 8.89
C PHE A 7 3.48 2.69 9.69
N LEU A 8 2.98 1.82 10.56
CA LEU A 8 2.00 2.12 11.60
C LEU A 8 2.66 1.89 12.96
N ALA A 9 2.68 2.94 13.77
CA ALA A 9 3.27 2.97 15.10
C ALA A 9 2.40 2.26 16.15
N PRO A 10 3.02 1.60 17.15
CA PRO A 10 2.30 1.19 18.34
C PRO A 10 1.83 2.42 19.13
N TRP A 11 0.75 2.26 19.90
CA TRP A 11 0.14 3.36 20.67
C TRP A 11 1.08 4.01 21.71
N SER A 12 2.16 3.32 22.09
CA SER A 12 3.15 3.80 23.05
C SER A 12 4.24 4.69 22.43
N GLU A 13 4.32 4.76 21.11
CA GLU A 13 5.37 5.48 20.37
C GLU A 13 4.77 6.42 19.34
N ARG A 14 5.57 7.40 18.89
CA ARG A 14 5.18 8.30 17.80
C ARG A 14 6.08 8.07 16.58
N PRO A 15 5.54 8.15 15.36
CA PRO A 15 6.31 8.25 14.12
C PRO A 15 7.45 9.27 14.21
N ASP A 16 8.66 8.87 13.86
CA ASP A 16 9.77 9.78 13.55
C ASP A 16 9.80 10.03 12.03
N PRO A 17 9.51 11.25 11.54
CA PRO A 17 9.59 11.59 10.13
C PRO A 17 10.95 11.28 9.50
N SER A 18 12.05 11.36 10.26
CA SER A 18 13.39 11.06 9.76
C SER A 18 13.53 9.60 9.34
N VAL A 19 12.85 8.68 10.03
CA VAL A 19 12.83 7.25 9.68
C VAL A 19 12.10 7.06 8.37
N LEU A 20 10.92 7.65 8.22
CA LEU A 20 10.12 7.55 6.99
C LEU A 20 10.85 8.15 5.78
N GLU A 21 11.52 9.27 5.97
CA GLU A 21 12.35 9.88 4.93
C GLU A 21 13.46 8.92 4.48
N ARG A 22 14.19 8.27 5.40
CA ARG A 22 15.21 7.26 5.04
C ARG A 22 14.60 6.09 4.28
N MET A 23 13.48 5.56 4.74
CA MET A 23 12.77 4.47 4.06
C MET A 23 12.38 4.86 2.64
N THR A 24 11.78 6.05 2.46
CA THR A 24 11.31 6.55 1.17
C THR A 24 12.47 6.84 0.22
N ARG A 25 13.52 7.52 0.70
CA ARG A 25 14.71 7.83 -0.10
C ARG A 25 15.44 6.58 -0.58
N SER A 26 15.41 5.49 0.19
CA SER A 26 16.00 4.21 -0.24
C SER A 26 15.37 3.67 -1.54
N LEU A 27 14.15 4.12 -1.90
CA LEU A 27 13.41 3.71 -3.09
C LEU A 27 13.54 4.68 -4.27
N GLN A 28 14.33 5.74 -4.16
CA GLN A 28 14.50 6.73 -5.23
C GLN A 28 14.98 6.10 -6.56
N HIS A 29 15.74 5.01 -6.53
CA HIS A 29 16.18 4.33 -7.75
C HIS A 29 15.01 3.74 -8.57
N LEU A 30 13.86 3.48 -7.95
CA LEU A 30 12.65 3.00 -8.64
C LEU A 30 11.85 4.16 -9.26
N GLY A 31 11.83 5.29 -8.56
CA GLY A 31 11.02 6.46 -8.89
C GLY A 31 11.74 7.52 -9.71
N GLY A 32 13.06 7.62 -9.71
CA GLY A 32 13.74 8.82 -10.22
C GLY A 32 13.59 9.99 -9.24
N ASP A 33 13.36 11.21 -9.74
CA ASP A 33 13.73 12.43 -9.01
C ASP A 33 12.71 12.92 -7.98
N ALA A 34 11.47 12.41 -7.99
CA ALA A 34 10.43 12.88 -7.08
C ALA A 34 10.14 11.89 -5.96
N TRP A 35 10.06 12.42 -4.74
CA TRP A 35 9.73 11.67 -3.54
C TRP A 35 9.14 12.60 -2.49
N GLY A 36 8.41 12.01 -1.56
CA GLY A 36 8.03 12.67 -0.31
C GLY A 36 7.03 11.84 0.46
N TYR A 37 6.44 12.42 1.50
CA TYR A 37 5.78 11.65 2.53
C TYR A 37 4.70 12.44 3.28
N TYR A 38 3.88 11.67 4.01
CA TYR A 38 2.90 12.10 4.97
C TYR A 38 3.19 11.42 6.32
N VAL A 39 3.07 12.17 7.41
CA VAL A 39 3.14 11.63 8.78
C VAL A 39 2.03 12.26 9.60
N ASP A 40 1.34 11.43 10.38
CA ASP A 40 0.49 11.88 11.49
C ASP A 40 0.98 11.29 12.83
N ASP A 41 0.15 11.36 13.87
CA ASP A 41 0.51 10.89 15.21
C ASP A 41 0.78 9.38 15.30
N ARG A 42 0.36 8.59 14.31
CA ARG A 42 0.38 7.12 14.35
C ARG A 42 0.94 6.48 13.10
N PHE A 43 0.92 7.17 11.98
CA PHE A 43 1.18 6.58 10.68
C PHE A 43 2.16 7.43 9.86
N GLY A 44 2.97 6.74 9.06
CA GLY A 44 3.86 7.35 8.08
C GLY A 44 3.70 6.69 6.71
N LEU A 45 3.53 7.50 5.67
CA LEU A 45 3.38 7.06 4.28
C LEU A 45 4.32 7.82 3.34
N GLY A 46 5.13 7.09 2.61
CA GLY A 46 6.12 7.62 1.70
C GLY A 46 5.96 7.06 0.30
N VAL A 47 6.32 7.88 -0.69
CA VAL A 47 6.33 7.50 -2.10
C VAL A 47 7.55 8.11 -2.79
N ALA A 48 8.20 7.31 -3.62
CA ALA A 48 9.21 7.73 -4.58
C ALA A 48 8.71 7.37 -5.98
N ARG A 49 8.60 8.32 -6.91
CA ARG A 49 7.97 8.06 -8.22
C ARG A 49 8.54 8.91 -9.34
N ARG A 50 8.35 8.44 -10.57
CA ARG A 50 8.76 9.17 -11.77
C ARG A 50 7.65 10.13 -12.15
N LEU A 51 7.98 11.41 -12.21
CA LEU A 51 7.12 12.43 -12.79
C LEU A 51 6.77 12.04 -14.22
N ARG A 52 5.47 11.97 -14.54
CA ARG A 52 5.01 11.72 -15.92
C ARG A 52 4.86 13.04 -16.67
N ARG A 53 4.60 14.13 -15.96
CA ARG A 53 4.49 15.50 -16.51
C ARG A 53 5.11 16.52 -15.57
N ALA A 54 5.61 17.62 -16.13
CA ALA A 54 6.06 18.77 -15.36
C ALA A 54 4.88 19.40 -14.60
N GLY A 55 5.04 19.62 -13.29
CA GLY A 55 4.00 20.23 -12.44
C GLY A 55 3.03 19.26 -11.76
N GLU A 56 3.16 17.95 -11.94
CA GLU A 56 2.44 16.97 -11.12
C GLU A 56 2.88 17.10 -9.64
N GLN A 57 1.92 17.22 -8.71
CA GLN A 57 2.18 17.06 -7.28
C GLN A 57 2.44 15.59 -6.99
N SER A 58 3.70 15.17 -7.15
CA SER A 58 4.13 13.78 -7.03
C SER A 58 4.89 13.47 -5.75
N ASP A 59 5.15 14.48 -4.93
CA ASP A 59 5.94 14.44 -3.70
C ASP A 59 5.11 14.14 -2.45
N ARG A 60 3.81 13.86 -2.59
CA ARG A 60 2.94 13.50 -1.47
C ARG A 60 2.03 12.32 -1.81
N PRO A 61 1.58 11.57 -0.79
CA PRO A 61 0.41 10.72 -0.92
C PRO A 61 -0.79 11.51 -1.45
N VAL A 62 -1.60 10.87 -2.29
CA VAL A 62 -2.83 11.44 -2.83
C VAL A 62 -3.94 11.28 -1.80
N THR A 63 -4.81 12.26 -1.67
CA THR A 63 -5.93 12.20 -0.72
C THR A 63 -7.27 12.24 -1.43
N ASN A 64 -8.32 11.89 -0.69
CA ASN A 64 -9.69 12.25 -1.05
C ASN A 64 -9.97 13.74 -0.77
N GLU A 65 -11.21 14.19 -1.00
CA GLU A 65 -11.61 15.60 -0.96
C GLU A 65 -11.48 16.26 0.41
N ASP A 66 -11.65 15.50 1.50
CA ASP A 66 -11.57 16.01 2.87
C ASP A 66 -10.21 15.73 3.55
N GLY A 67 -9.30 15.05 2.85
CA GLY A 67 -7.97 14.72 3.36
C GLY A 67 -7.92 13.62 4.41
N SER A 68 -9.01 12.89 4.65
CA SER A 68 -9.07 11.83 5.67
C SER A 68 -8.56 10.46 5.20
N VAL A 69 -8.46 10.26 3.88
CA VAL A 69 -7.92 9.05 3.26
C VAL A 69 -6.65 9.41 2.50
N HIS A 70 -5.54 8.74 2.80
CA HIS A 70 -4.23 8.95 2.16
C HIS A 70 -3.81 7.70 1.39
N VAL A 71 -3.42 7.86 0.13
CA VAL A 71 -3.15 6.76 -0.78
C VAL A 71 -1.82 6.93 -1.51
N VAL A 72 -1.07 5.84 -1.61
CA VAL A 72 0.04 5.69 -2.54
C VAL A 72 -0.14 4.42 -3.37
N LEU A 73 0.30 4.50 -4.63
CA LEU A 73 0.14 3.45 -5.63
C LEU A 73 1.46 3.29 -6.40
N ASP A 74 2.03 2.09 -6.38
CA ASP A 74 2.96 1.65 -7.42
C ASP A 74 2.21 0.78 -8.40
N GLY A 75 2.07 1.23 -9.64
CA GLY A 75 1.32 0.51 -10.66
C GLY A 75 0.38 1.41 -11.44
N VAL A 76 -0.66 0.80 -11.98
CA VAL A 76 -1.73 1.47 -12.71
C VAL A 76 -3.04 0.71 -12.57
N ILE A 77 -4.13 1.43 -12.31
CA ILE A 77 -5.49 0.90 -12.41
C ILE A 77 -6.00 1.22 -13.82
N TYR A 78 -6.13 0.23 -14.69
CA TYR A 78 -6.48 0.43 -16.11
C TYR A 78 -7.90 0.97 -16.30
N ASN A 79 -8.86 0.49 -15.51
CA ASN A 79 -10.26 0.88 -15.58
C ASN A 79 -10.60 2.08 -14.68
N PHE A 80 -9.60 2.87 -14.25
CA PHE A 80 -9.85 4.06 -13.43
C PHE A 80 -10.83 5.08 -14.06
N PRO A 81 -10.93 5.29 -15.40
CA PRO A 81 -11.86 6.27 -15.95
C PRO A 81 -13.33 5.90 -15.69
N SER A 82 -13.70 4.63 -15.84
CA SER A 82 -15.07 4.19 -15.57
C SER A 82 -15.44 4.28 -14.10
N ILE A 83 -14.51 3.93 -13.20
CA ILE A 83 -14.73 4.06 -11.75
C ILE A 83 -14.86 5.53 -11.35
N ARG A 84 -14.05 6.40 -11.94
CA ARG A 84 -14.13 7.85 -11.74
C ARG A 84 -15.51 8.39 -12.12
N ASP A 85 -16.02 8.01 -13.29
CA ASP A 85 -17.34 8.47 -13.75
C ASP A 85 -18.46 8.03 -12.80
N GLU A 86 -18.39 6.80 -12.27
CA GLU A 86 -19.32 6.32 -11.23
C GLU A 86 -19.21 7.16 -9.95
N LEU A 87 -18.00 7.41 -9.45
CA LEU A 87 -17.77 8.20 -8.23
C LEU A 87 -18.22 9.66 -8.39
N ILE A 88 -18.01 10.27 -9.56
CA ILE A 88 -18.53 11.61 -9.86
C ILE A 88 -20.06 11.61 -9.82
N SER A 89 -20.71 10.58 -10.37
CA SER A 89 -22.18 10.47 -10.33
C SER A 89 -22.74 10.33 -8.91
N ARG A 90 -21.91 9.84 -7.97
CA ARG A 90 -22.21 9.73 -6.54
C ARG A 90 -21.86 10.99 -5.73
N GLY A 91 -21.26 12.00 -6.37
CA GLY A 91 -20.99 13.31 -5.78
C GLY A 91 -19.54 13.58 -5.37
N HIS A 92 -18.61 12.66 -5.65
CA HIS A 92 -17.19 12.88 -5.35
C HIS A 92 -16.57 13.97 -6.24
N GLN A 93 -15.69 14.78 -5.64
CA GLN A 93 -15.00 15.87 -6.32
C GLN A 93 -13.51 15.55 -6.47
N PHE A 94 -13.04 15.48 -7.70
CA PHE A 94 -11.66 15.17 -8.03
C PHE A 94 -10.85 16.44 -8.32
N VAL A 95 -9.65 16.50 -7.78
CA VAL A 95 -8.66 17.56 -8.03
C VAL A 95 -7.65 17.13 -9.11
N THR A 96 -7.35 15.83 -9.21
CA THR A 96 -6.38 15.28 -10.15
C THR A 96 -7.08 14.47 -11.25
N THR A 97 -6.29 14.04 -12.24
CA THR A 97 -6.75 13.12 -13.30
C THR A 97 -6.17 11.71 -13.13
N GLY A 98 -5.53 11.43 -12.00
CA GLY A 98 -4.81 10.18 -11.76
C GLY A 98 -5.69 9.06 -11.22
N ASP A 99 -5.22 7.83 -11.40
CA ASP A 99 -5.82 6.61 -10.84
C ASP A 99 -5.69 6.52 -9.32
N THR A 100 -4.63 7.09 -8.74
CA THR A 100 -4.41 7.06 -7.28
C THR A 100 -5.53 7.78 -6.52
N GLU A 101 -6.08 8.87 -7.08
CA GLU A 101 -7.21 9.58 -6.47
C GLU A 101 -8.51 8.77 -6.58
N VAL A 102 -8.70 8.04 -7.69
CA VAL A 102 -9.82 7.09 -7.83
C VAL A 102 -9.77 6.05 -6.72
N VAL A 103 -8.59 5.56 -6.33
CA VAL A 103 -8.45 4.64 -5.20
C VAL A 103 -8.88 5.29 -3.88
N ALA A 104 -8.52 6.56 -3.64
CA ALA A 104 -8.89 7.28 -2.43
C ALA A 104 -10.41 7.44 -2.28
N HIS A 105 -11.09 7.90 -3.33
CA HIS A 105 -12.55 8.05 -3.31
C HIS A 105 -13.28 6.69 -3.33
N ALA A 106 -12.78 5.70 -4.07
CA ALA A 106 -13.38 4.36 -4.06
C ALA A 106 -13.29 3.71 -2.67
N TRP A 107 -12.18 3.93 -1.95
CA TRP A 107 -12.07 3.50 -0.56
C TRP A 107 -13.04 4.23 0.37
N GLN A 108 -13.19 5.55 0.22
CA GLN A 108 -14.15 6.33 0.99
C GLN A 108 -15.58 5.83 0.80
N GLU A 109 -15.98 5.53 -0.44
CA GLU A 109 -17.34 5.08 -0.80
C GLU A 109 -17.60 3.61 -0.42
N PHE A 110 -16.67 2.71 -0.77
CA PHE A 110 -16.90 1.26 -0.72
C PHE A 110 -16.08 0.52 0.35
N GLY A 111 -15.09 1.18 0.98
CA GLY A 111 -14.15 0.52 1.87
C GLY A 111 -13.33 -0.57 1.17
N ASP A 112 -13.17 -1.71 1.83
CA ASP A 112 -12.46 -2.89 1.31
C ASP A 112 -13.13 -3.51 0.07
N GLN A 113 -14.45 -3.29 -0.09
CA GLN A 113 -15.20 -3.73 -1.27
C GLN A 113 -14.83 -2.98 -2.55
N CYS A 114 -13.97 -1.96 -2.48
CA CYS A 114 -13.44 -1.30 -3.67
C CYS A 114 -12.44 -2.18 -4.44
N LEU A 115 -11.77 -3.14 -3.78
CA LEU A 115 -10.68 -3.91 -4.39
C LEU A 115 -11.09 -4.71 -5.64
N PRO A 116 -12.23 -5.42 -5.68
CA PRO A 116 -12.69 -6.13 -6.87
C PRO A 116 -13.01 -5.21 -8.05
N LEU A 117 -13.23 -3.91 -7.81
CA LEU A 117 -13.50 -2.94 -8.87
C LEU A 117 -12.23 -2.63 -9.67
N PHE A 118 -11.05 -2.85 -9.10
CA PHE A 118 -9.78 -2.46 -9.71
C PHE A 118 -9.25 -3.53 -10.69
N SER A 119 -9.17 -3.17 -11.96
CA SER A 119 -8.45 -3.92 -12.98
C SER A 119 -7.11 -3.25 -13.25
N GLY A 120 -6.00 -3.91 -12.94
CA GLY A 120 -4.69 -3.26 -12.97
C GLY A 120 -3.55 -4.16 -12.51
N VAL A 121 -2.36 -3.57 -12.53
CA VAL A 121 -1.16 -4.10 -11.87
C VAL A 121 -0.76 -3.10 -10.80
N PHE A 122 -0.70 -3.52 -9.54
CA PHE A 122 -0.55 -2.57 -8.45
C PHE A 122 -0.05 -3.20 -7.13
N ALA A 123 0.72 -2.40 -6.40
CA ALA A 123 0.80 -2.45 -4.96
C ALA A 123 0.34 -1.08 -4.43
N LEU A 124 -0.60 -1.08 -3.50
CA LEU A 124 -1.16 0.14 -2.91
C LEU A 124 -1.12 0.11 -1.40
N ALA A 125 -1.08 1.29 -0.81
CA ALA A 125 -1.26 1.51 0.62
C ALA A 125 -2.25 2.65 0.83
N ILE A 126 -3.24 2.40 1.67
CA ILE A 126 -4.32 3.32 2.05
C ILE A 126 -4.28 3.48 3.56
N TRP A 127 -4.28 4.73 4.01
CA TRP A 127 -4.48 5.09 5.40
C TRP A 127 -5.78 5.84 5.55
N ASP A 128 -6.68 5.24 6.33
CA ASP A 128 -7.96 5.81 6.68
C ASP A 128 -7.87 6.38 8.09
N GLN A 129 -7.82 7.71 8.20
CA GLN A 129 -7.66 8.39 9.46
C GLN A 129 -8.89 8.25 10.35
N GLN A 130 -10.08 8.22 9.78
CA GLN A 130 -11.31 8.07 10.55
C GLN A 130 -11.41 6.67 11.17
N ARG A 131 -11.03 5.64 10.41
CA ARG A 131 -11.00 4.25 10.87
C ARG A 131 -9.74 3.88 11.64
N GLN A 132 -8.72 4.75 11.65
CA GLN A 132 -7.38 4.48 12.19
C GLN A 132 -6.82 3.15 11.66
N GLN A 133 -6.94 2.96 10.34
CA GLN A 133 -6.70 1.69 9.68
C GLN A 133 -5.74 1.84 8.50
N LEU A 134 -4.70 1.00 8.49
CA LEU A 134 -3.86 0.79 7.32
C LEU A 134 -4.42 -0.38 6.51
N PHE A 135 -4.50 -0.17 5.21
CA PHE A 135 -4.86 -1.18 4.23
C PHE A 135 -3.80 -1.26 3.14
N LEU A 136 -3.20 -2.43 2.95
CA LEU A 136 -2.23 -2.71 1.90
C LEU A 136 -2.83 -3.72 0.95
N ALA A 137 -2.69 -3.55 -0.37
CA ALA A 137 -3.15 -4.55 -1.32
C ALA A 137 -2.18 -4.74 -2.47
N ARG A 138 -2.17 -5.96 -3.00
CA ARG A 138 -1.37 -6.36 -4.15
C ARG A 138 -2.28 -7.01 -5.19
N ASP A 139 -2.07 -6.64 -6.44
CA ASP A 139 -2.86 -7.12 -7.57
C ASP A 139 -2.87 -8.66 -7.67
N PRO A 140 -3.91 -9.26 -8.29
CA PRO A 140 -4.05 -10.71 -8.40
C PRO A 140 -2.87 -11.43 -9.08
N LEU A 141 -2.17 -10.77 -10.01
CA LEU A 141 -1.05 -11.36 -10.73
C LEU A 141 0.26 -11.25 -9.94
N GLY A 142 0.35 -10.27 -9.04
CA GLY A 142 1.52 -10.01 -8.20
C GLY A 142 2.67 -9.37 -8.95
N GLU A 143 2.39 -8.56 -9.97
CA GLU A 143 3.40 -7.86 -10.77
C GLU A 143 4.28 -6.96 -9.91
N LYS A 144 3.65 -6.23 -8.98
CA LYS A 144 4.35 -5.33 -8.04
C LYS A 144 4.74 -6.05 -6.78
N ARG A 145 5.87 -5.70 -6.16
CA ARG A 145 6.29 -6.30 -4.89
C ARG A 145 5.83 -5.44 -3.71
N LEU A 146 5.48 -6.09 -2.61
CA LEU A 146 5.21 -5.43 -1.36
C LEU A 146 5.68 -6.32 -0.21
N TYR A 147 6.58 -5.80 0.62
CA TYR A 147 7.11 -6.46 1.79
C TYR A 147 6.53 -5.79 3.03
N TYR A 148 6.34 -6.57 4.10
CA TYR A 148 5.95 -6.06 5.40
C TYR A 148 6.61 -6.83 6.54
N ALA A 149 6.71 -6.20 7.70
CA ALA A 149 7.23 -6.77 8.94
C ALA A 149 6.41 -6.28 10.13
N VAL A 150 6.20 -7.15 11.11
CA VAL A 150 5.64 -6.77 12.43
C VAL A 150 6.76 -6.93 13.45
N ALA A 151 7.23 -5.82 14.02
CA ALA A 151 8.38 -5.81 14.92
C ALA A 151 8.19 -4.78 16.03
N LYS A 152 8.32 -5.21 17.30
CA LYS A 152 8.18 -4.33 18.47
C LYS A 152 6.89 -3.50 18.47
N GLY A 153 5.78 -4.08 18.00
CA GLY A 153 4.48 -3.42 17.88
C GLY A 153 4.31 -2.49 16.66
N TRP A 154 5.38 -2.25 15.90
CA TRP A 154 5.32 -1.55 14.62
C TRP A 154 4.87 -2.51 13.52
N LEU A 155 4.08 -2.02 12.58
CA LEU A 155 3.91 -2.62 11.26
C LEU A 155 4.66 -1.76 10.25
N ILE A 156 5.65 -2.33 9.57
CA ILE A 156 6.50 -1.64 8.59
C ILE A 156 6.28 -2.26 7.22
N PHE A 157 6.25 -1.47 6.15
CA PHE A 157 6.13 -1.98 4.80
C PHE A 157 6.94 -1.20 3.77
N GLY A 158 7.20 -1.83 2.63
CA GLY A 158 7.74 -1.15 1.45
C GLY A 158 7.87 -2.05 0.23
N SER A 159 8.04 -1.43 -0.95
CA SER A 159 8.18 -2.15 -2.23
C SER A 159 9.44 -3.02 -2.31
N GLU A 160 10.46 -2.72 -1.50
CA GLU A 160 11.71 -3.48 -1.40
C GLU A 160 12.14 -3.69 0.05
N LEU A 161 12.91 -4.75 0.29
CA LEU A 161 13.49 -5.06 1.60
C LEU A 161 14.27 -3.89 2.20
N ARG A 162 15.03 -3.13 1.39
CA ARG A 162 15.81 -1.98 1.86
C ARG A 162 14.98 -0.91 2.55
N ALA A 163 13.73 -0.71 2.12
CA ALA A 163 12.83 0.25 2.75
C ALA A 163 12.38 -0.27 4.11
N VAL A 164 12.03 -1.55 4.22
CA VAL A 164 11.63 -2.16 5.50
C VAL A 164 12.81 -2.20 6.48
N LEU A 165 14.01 -2.56 6.01
CA LEU A 165 15.25 -2.64 6.78
C LEU A 165 15.78 -1.29 7.28
N ALA A 166 15.36 -0.18 6.66
CA ALA A 166 15.72 1.16 7.12
C ALA A 166 15.02 1.57 8.43
N HIS A 167 13.99 0.83 8.86
CA HIS A 167 13.32 1.06 10.13
C HIS A 167 14.08 0.40 11.30
N PRO A 168 14.39 1.11 12.40
CA PRO A 168 15.25 0.61 13.48
C PRO A 168 14.63 -0.54 14.31
N ALA A 169 13.32 -0.75 14.21
CA ALA A 169 12.66 -1.88 14.84
C ALA A 169 12.96 -3.23 14.15
N VAL A 170 13.39 -3.23 12.88
CA VAL A 170 13.58 -4.43 12.07
C VAL A 170 15.02 -4.93 12.18
N THR A 171 15.18 -6.24 12.39
CA THR A 171 16.48 -6.93 12.46
C THR A 171 17.00 -7.30 11.07
N HIS A 172 18.33 -7.36 10.92
CA HIS A 172 19.01 -7.66 9.65
C HIS A 172 19.53 -9.10 9.61
N GLU A 173 18.75 -10.05 10.15
CA GLU A 173 19.12 -11.46 10.22
C GLU A 173 18.66 -12.21 8.95
N LEU A 174 19.53 -13.05 8.39
CA LEU A 174 19.21 -13.84 7.21
C LEU A 174 18.37 -15.08 7.57
N GLU A 175 17.34 -15.34 6.77
CA GLU A 175 16.51 -16.54 6.88
C GLU A 175 17.22 -17.73 6.23
N LEU A 176 18.04 -18.44 7.02
CA LEU A 176 18.88 -19.54 6.52
C LEU A 176 18.05 -20.72 5.97
N THR A 177 16.78 -20.88 6.33
CA THR A 177 15.92 -21.94 5.76
C THR A 177 15.58 -21.68 4.29
N VAL A 178 15.52 -20.40 3.88
CA VAL A 178 15.27 -19.95 2.51
C VAL A 178 16.55 -19.98 1.66
N SER A 179 17.73 -20.08 2.28
CA SER A 179 19.01 -20.14 1.55
C SER A 179 19.11 -21.34 0.60
N ARG A 180 18.38 -22.43 0.85
CA ARG A 180 18.31 -23.59 -0.06
C ARG A 180 17.45 -23.35 -1.31
N SER A 181 16.54 -22.38 -1.28
CA SER A 181 15.76 -21.96 -2.45
C SER A 181 16.49 -20.97 -3.37
N LEU A 182 17.70 -20.52 -2.99
CA LEU A 182 18.56 -19.70 -3.86
C LEU A 182 19.01 -20.43 -5.13
N GLU A 183 18.89 -21.76 -5.17
CA GLU A 183 19.16 -22.57 -6.37
C GLU A 183 18.23 -22.22 -7.55
N PHE A 184 17.11 -21.52 -7.32
CA PHE A 184 16.15 -21.12 -8.36
C PHE A 184 15.96 -19.60 -8.51
N ASP A 185 16.85 -18.77 -7.92
CA ASP A 185 16.74 -17.29 -7.90
C ASP A 185 15.39 -16.74 -7.41
N LEU A 186 14.56 -17.58 -6.78
CA LEU A 186 13.21 -17.24 -6.38
C LEU A 186 12.94 -17.70 -4.95
N VAL A 187 12.83 -16.73 -4.04
CA VAL A 187 12.22 -16.99 -2.75
C VAL A 187 10.70 -17.07 -2.94
N PRO A 188 10.02 -18.16 -2.52
CA PRO A 188 8.57 -18.25 -2.63
C PRO A 188 7.86 -17.22 -1.75
N GLU A 189 6.64 -16.84 -2.11
CA GLU A 189 5.73 -16.09 -1.23
C GLU A 189 5.13 -17.05 -0.19
N PRO A 190 4.93 -16.63 1.08
CA PRO A 190 5.14 -15.30 1.66
C PRO A 190 6.56 -15.03 2.17
N HIS A 191 7.51 -15.95 1.97
CA HIS A 191 8.84 -15.87 2.58
C HIS A 191 9.70 -14.72 2.04
N SER A 192 10.68 -14.29 2.83
CA SER A 192 11.75 -13.37 2.40
C SER A 192 13.12 -13.93 2.83
N ILE A 193 14.21 -13.34 2.31
CA ILE A 193 15.57 -13.70 2.72
C ILE A 193 15.94 -13.16 4.12
N ILE A 194 15.11 -12.30 4.70
CA ILE A 194 15.33 -11.69 6.02
C ILE A 194 14.31 -12.25 7.02
N CYS A 195 14.79 -12.69 8.18
CA CYS A 195 13.95 -13.13 9.29
C CYS A 195 12.95 -12.04 9.70
N GLY A 196 11.68 -12.41 9.89
CA GLY A 196 10.64 -11.49 10.34
C GLY A 196 10.10 -10.52 9.28
N ILE A 197 10.58 -10.60 8.04
CA ILE A 197 10.00 -9.87 6.90
C ILE A 197 9.29 -10.86 5.98
N SER A 198 8.07 -10.53 5.58
CA SER A 198 7.26 -11.32 4.65
C SER A 198 6.93 -10.52 3.39
N LYS A 199 6.76 -11.21 2.27
CA LYS A 199 6.09 -10.67 1.08
C LYS A 199 4.59 -10.76 1.31
N LEU A 200 3.86 -9.68 1.03
CA LEU A 200 2.42 -9.79 0.85
C LEU A 200 2.17 -10.64 -0.39
N PRO A 201 1.50 -11.81 -0.29
CA PRO A 201 1.28 -12.66 -1.46
C PRO A 201 0.49 -11.95 -2.54
N ARG A 202 0.65 -12.38 -3.80
CA ARG A 202 -0.21 -11.88 -4.89
C ARG A 202 -1.69 -12.12 -4.60
N GLY A 203 -2.56 -11.21 -5.07
CA GLY A 203 -4.00 -11.32 -4.84
C GLY A 203 -4.37 -11.42 -3.37
N HIS A 204 -3.63 -10.70 -2.52
CA HIS A 204 -3.94 -10.57 -1.10
C HIS A 204 -3.94 -9.10 -0.70
N TRP A 205 -4.64 -8.81 0.39
CA TRP A 205 -4.53 -7.56 1.12
C TRP A 205 -4.18 -7.83 2.58
N LEU A 206 -3.68 -6.78 3.23
CA LEU A 206 -3.40 -6.74 4.65
C LEU A 206 -4.16 -5.57 5.26
N THR A 207 -4.86 -5.83 6.36
CA THR A 207 -5.49 -4.80 7.17
C THR A 207 -4.82 -4.75 8.54
N ALA A 208 -4.50 -3.54 8.98
CA ALA A 208 -3.95 -3.31 10.31
C ALA A 208 -4.71 -2.21 11.04
N SER A 209 -5.31 -2.58 12.17
CA SER A 209 -6.05 -1.68 13.05
C SER A 209 -6.01 -2.23 14.47
N ASN A 210 -5.99 -1.35 15.47
CA ASN A 210 -6.04 -1.73 16.89
C ASN A 210 -5.01 -2.80 17.31
N GLY A 211 -3.80 -2.75 16.76
CA GLY A 211 -2.72 -3.71 17.05
C GLY A 211 -2.92 -5.10 16.44
N ARG A 212 -3.99 -5.31 15.67
CA ARG A 212 -4.25 -6.54 14.93
C ARG A 212 -3.83 -6.37 13.49
N VAL A 213 -3.15 -7.38 12.95
CA VAL A 213 -2.79 -7.49 11.54
C VAL A 213 -3.46 -8.73 10.99
N THR A 214 -4.21 -8.57 9.89
CA THR A 214 -4.90 -9.67 9.21
C THR A 214 -4.50 -9.64 7.74
N VAL A 215 -4.21 -10.81 7.17
CA VAL A 215 -3.92 -10.98 5.74
C VAL A 215 -5.01 -11.87 5.15
N GLN A 216 -5.60 -11.45 4.03
CA GLN A 216 -6.71 -12.12 3.37
C GLN A 216 -6.51 -12.15 1.86
N SER A 217 -7.13 -13.13 1.21
CA SER A 217 -7.10 -13.31 -0.25
C SER A 217 -8.31 -12.64 -0.90
N TYR A 218 -8.17 -12.19 -2.15
CA TYR A 218 -9.29 -11.70 -2.98
C TYR A 218 -10.47 -12.68 -3.05
N GLY A 219 -10.22 -13.98 -2.87
CA GLY A 219 -11.27 -15.00 -2.77
C GLY A 219 -12.12 -14.94 -1.49
N ASP A 220 -11.65 -14.26 -0.44
CA ASP A 220 -12.34 -14.13 0.85
C ASP A 220 -13.34 -12.96 0.86
N ILE A 221 -13.35 -12.12 -0.18
CA ILE A 221 -14.30 -11.01 -0.30
C ILE A 221 -15.70 -11.62 -0.47
N PRO A 222 -16.64 -11.38 0.46
CA PRO A 222 -17.99 -11.91 0.33
C PRO A 222 -18.59 -11.45 -0.99
N SER A 223 -19.00 -12.40 -1.83
CA SER A 223 -19.81 -12.08 -3.00
C SER A 223 -21.12 -11.48 -2.48
N GLY A 224 -21.27 -10.16 -2.55
CA GLY A 224 -22.52 -9.50 -2.20
C GLY A 224 -23.66 -10.20 -2.91
N ALA A 225 -24.66 -10.64 -2.14
CA ALA A 225 -25.82 -11.39 -2.59
C ALA A 225 -26.35 -10.84 -3.92
N GLN A 226 -26.42 -11.70 -4.94
CA GLN A 226 -27.20 -11.41 -6.12
C GLN A 226 -28.63 -11.13 -5.65
N GLY A 227 -29.12 -9.92 -5.98
CA GLY A 227 -30.49 -9.53 -5.75
C GLY A 227 -31.43 -10.62 -6.25
N SER A 228 -32.46 -10.87 -5.45
CA SER A 228 -33.64 -11.65 -5.78
C SER A 228 -34.07 -11.46 -7.23
N THR A 229 -33.82 -12.47 -8.07
CA THR A 229 -34.57 -12.61 -9.32
C THR A 229 -35.94 -13.19 -8.95
N SER A 230 -36.87 -12.29 -8.64
CA SER A 230 -38.29 -12.59 -8.73
C SER A 230 -38.74 -12.30 -10.16
N ALA A 231 -38.93 -13.35 -10.95
CA ALA A 231 -39.92 -13.45 -12.02
C ALA A 231 -40.12 -14.94 -12.34
#